data_AF-A0A958HUG8-F1
#
_entry.id   AF-A0A958HUG8-F1
#
_cell.length_a   1.000
_cell.length_b   1.000
_cell.length_c   1.000
_cell.angle_alpha   90.00
_cell.angle_beta   90.00
_cell.angle_gamma   90.00
#
_symmetry.space_group_name_H-M   'P 1'
#
loop_
_entity.id
_entity.type
_entity.pdbx_description
1 polymer ?
#
loop_
_entity_poly.entity_id
_entity_poly.type
_entity_poly.pdbx_seq_one_letter_code
_entity_poly.pdbx_strand_id
1 'polypeptide(L)' 'SRMYDIVFADGVNGWAVGQNGTILHSGDGGESWSSQASGTSSRLYGIHFLSAETGFAVG' A
#
# COMPACT_ATOMS: atom_id res chain seq x y z
N SER A 1 -6.50 10.92 -5.68
CA SER A 1 -5.75 10.02 -6.57
C SER A 1 -6.57 8.76 -6.77
N ARG A 2 -6.41 8.04 -7.90
CA ARG A 2 -7.05 6.73 -8.07
C ARG A 2 -6.21 5.65 -7.40
N MET A 3 -6.85 4.81 -6.59
CA MET A 3 -6.27 3.61 -5.99
C MET A 3 -6.53 2.41 -6.90
N TYR A 4 -5.60 1.46 -6.91
CA TYR A 4 -5.66 0.29 -7.79
C TYR A 4 -5.74 -1.02 -7.01
N ASP A 5 -5.07 -1.11 -5.87
CA ASP A 5 -5.03 -2.34 -5.08
C ASP A 5 -4.83 -2.04 -3.58
N ILE A 6 -5.23 -2.99 -2.74
CA ILE A 6 -5.13 -2.94 -1.28
C ILE A 6 -4.90 -4.35 -0.73
N VAL A 7 -4.01 -4.46 0.26
CA VAL A 7 -3.72 -5.71 0.95
C VAL A 7 -3.49 -5.46 2.43
N PHE A 8 -3.93 -6.39 3.25
CA PHE A 8 -3.66 -6.44 4.67
C PHE A 8 -2.66 -7.56 4.93
N ALA A 9 -1.50 -7.22 5.50
CA ALA A 9 -0.46 -8.19 5.81
C ALA A 9 -0.82 -9.02 7.05
N ASP A 10 -1.64 -8.44 7.93
CA ASP A 10 -2.32 -9.07 9.06
C ASP A 10 -3.67 -8.36 9.32
N GLY A 11 -4.34 -8.63 10.44
CA GLY A 11 -5.64 -7.99 10.75
C GLY A 11 -5.60 -6.50 11.09
N VAL A 12 -4.43 -5.86 11.14
CA VAL A 12 -4.21 -4.48 11.60
C VAL A 12 -3.44 -3.65 10.59
N ASN A 13 -2.38 -4.21 10.00
CA ASN A 13 -1.48 -3.53 9.10
C ASN A 13 -1.91 -3.71 7.64
N GLY A 14 -2.30 -2.59 7.01
CA GLY A 14 -2.81 -2.55 5.64
C GLY A 14 -2.05 -1.57 4.76
N TRP A 15 -1.90 -1.89 3.47
CA TRP A 15 -1.31 -1.03 2.46
C TRP A 15 -2.18 -0.93 1.23
N ALA A 16 -2.24 0.27 0.66
CA ALA A 16 -2.94 0.53 -0.59
C ALA A 16 -2.03 1.27 -1.57
N VAL A 17 -2.13 0.94 -2.85
CA VAL A 17 -1.31 1.52 -3.92
C VAL A 17 -2.13 2.18 -5.01
N GLY A 18 -1.56 3.21 -5.65
CA GLY A 18 -2.32 4.05 -6.57
C GLY A 18 -1.49 4.85 -7.57
N GLN A 19 -2.17 5.81 -8.21
CA GLN A 19 -1.56 6.78 -9.12
C GLN A 19 -0.44 7.59 -8.47
N ASN A 20 0.47 8.12 -9.28
CA ASN A 20 1.55 9.01 -8.84
C ASN A 20 2.45 8.41 -7.76
N GLY A 21 2.68 7.10 -7.79
CA GLY A 21 3.46 6.38 -6.79
C GLY A 21 2.82 6.39 -5.41
N THR A 22 1.50 6.55 -5.32
CA THR A 22 0.79 6.57 -4.02
C THR A 22 0.99 5.22 -3.34
N ILE A 23 1.53 5.27 -2.11
CA ILE A 23 1.47 4.18 -1.13
C ILE A 23 0.87 4.77 0.14
N LEU A 24 -0.19 4.15 0.63
CA LEU A 24 -0.80 4.46 1.91
C LEU A 24 -0.63 3.26 2.84
N HIS A 25 -0.44 3.53 4.14
CA HIS A 25 -0.38 2.53 5.19
C HIS A 25 -1.36 2.86 6.32
N SER A 26 -2.04 1.84 6.81
CA SER A 26 -2.83 1.84 8.03
C SER A 26 -2.22 0.86 9.02
N GLY A 27 -2.09 1.28 10.28
CA GLY A 27 -1.70 0.42 11.41
C GLY A 27 -2.84 0.22 12.41
N ASP A 28 -4.08 0.45 11.99
CA ASP A 28 -5.28 0.44 12.83
C ASP A 28 -6.49 -0.24 12.15
N GLY A 29 -6.23 -1.20 11.26
CA GLY A 29 -7.28 -1.99 10.61
C GLY A 29 -8.02 -1.26 9.49
N GLY A 30 -7.45 -0.16 8.99
CA GLY A 30 -8.01 0.64 7.89
C GLY A 30 -8.83 1.85 8.33
N GLU A 31 -8.88 2.16 9.62
CA GLU A 31 -9.58 3.34 10.16
C GLU A 31 -8.88 4.65 9.78
N SER A 32 -7.53 4.66 9.80
CA SER A 32 -6.73 5.79 9.36
C SER A 32 -5.58 5.38 8.44
N TRP A 33 -5.22 6.27 7.53
CA TRP A 33 -4.22 6.03 6.49
C TRP A 33 -3.21 7.17 6.43
N SER A 34 -1.94 6.82 6.33
CA SER A 34 -0.82 7.74 6.19
C SER A 34 0.01 7.42 4.96
N SER A 35 0.53 8.45 4.29
CA SER A 35 1.35 8.27 3.10
C SER A 35 2.73 7.73 3.42
N GLN A 36 3.22 6.82 2.59
CA GLN A 36 4.60 6.34 2.60
C GLN A 36 5.32 6.76 1.31
N ALA A 37 6.61 7.02 1.40
CA ALA A 37 7.42 7.36 0.24
C ALA A 37 7.66 6.10 -0.61
N SER A 38 7.27 6.16 -1.89
CA SER A 38 7.51 5.08 -2.85
C SER A 38 8.81 5.23 -3.65
N GLY A 39 9.41 6.42 -3.64
CA GLY A 39 10.59 6.74 -4.45
C GLY A 39 10.31 6.89 -5.95
N THR A 40 9.04 6.86 -6.37
CA THR A 40 8.64 7.00 -7.78
C THR A 40 7.35 7.81 -7.92
N SER A 41 7.13 8.40 -9.09
CA SER A 41 5.84 9.00 -9.49
C SER A 41 5.07 8.10 -10.46
N SER A 42 5.61 6.91 -10.79
CA SER A 42 4.93 5.95 -11.66
C SER A 42 3.68 5.38 -10.97
N ARG A 43 2.69 4.95 -11.76
CA ARG A 43 1.51 4.29 -11.20
C ARG A 43 1.93 2.96 -10.59
N LEU A 44 1.41 2.63 -9.41
CA LEU A 44 1.54 1.32 -8.80
C LEU A 44 0.19 0.62 -8.92
N TYR A 45 0.16 -0.50 -9.64
CA TYR A 45 -1.07 -1.22 -9.98
C TYR A 45 -1.41 -2.35 -9.01
N GLY A 46 -0.42 -2.91 -8.31
CA GLY A 46 -0.62 -4.06 -7.45
C GLY A 46 0.28 -4.04 -6.24
N ILE A 47 -0.18 -4.69 -5.18
CA ILE A 47 0.59 -4.88 -3.96
C ILE A 47 0.34 -6.27 -3.36
N HIS A 48 1.39 -6.92 -2.88
CA HIS A 48 1.29 -8.25 -2.27
C HIS A 48 2.27 -8.41 -1.12
N PHE A 49 1.88 -9.14 -0.09
CA PHE A 49 2.73 -9.47 1.06
C PHE A 49 3.00 -10.97 1.11
N LEU A 50 4.28 -11.33 1.30
CA LEU A 50 4.73 -12.70 1.51
C LEU A 50 4.68 -13.10 3.00
N SER A 51 4.84 -12.11 3.89
CA SER A 51 4.71 -12.22 5.35
C SER A 51 4.21 -10.90 5.92
N ALA A 52 4.01 -10.79 7.23
CA ALA A 52 3.63 -9.53 7.87
C ALA A 52 4.68 -8.40 7.70
N GLU A 53 5.94 -8.77 7.47
CA GLU A 53 7.09 -7.86 7.41
C GLU A 53 7.60 -7.59 5.99
N THR A 54 7.18 -8.38 4.99
CA THR A 54 7.73 -8.31 3.63
C THR A 54 6.63 -8.26 2.58
N GLY A 55 6.60 -7.17 1.81
CA GLY A 55 5.69 -6.98 0.68
C GLY A 55 6.31 -6.20 -0.48
N PHE A 56 5.64 -6.27 -1.64
CA PHE A 56 6.09 -5.68 -2.90
C PHE A 56 4.95 -4.91 -3.56
N ALA A 57 5.24 -3.69 -3.98
CA ALA A 57 4.37 -2.91 -4.86
C ALA A 57 4.92 -2.95 -6.29
N VAL A 58 4.05 -3.14 -7.27
CA VAL A 58 4.40 -3.24 -8.69
C VAL A 58 3.62 -2.23 -9.52
N GLY A 59 4.21 -1.76 -10.61
CA GLY A 59 3.70 -0.68 -11.47
C GLY A 59 4.20 -0.78 -12.89
#